data_AF-A0AAD9ITT4-F1
#
_entry.id   AF-A0AAD9ITT4-F1
#
_cell.length_a   1.000
_cell.length_b   1.000
_cell.length_c   1.000
_cell.angle_alpha   90.00
_cell.angle_beta   90.00
_cell.angle_gamma   90.00
#
_symmetry.space_group_name_H-M   'P 1'
#
loop_
_entity.id
_entity.type
_entity.pdbx_description
1 polymer ?
#
loop_
_entity_poly.entity_id
_entity_poly.type
_entity_poly.pdbx_seq_one_letter_code
_entity_poly.pdbx_strand_id
1 'polypeptide(L)'
;GRHSGVSHALSRWYRKDTLNSDREIPTTTGRPNELVHVLVDALRPGKRTHCMPMSVVLCSSAFRHVPHSLRFLPAINLICLKWFSFSSLYSLCWMTLCKMVAILKPLHYERLITQTRCCILIACTWFWGCVFAMTGNHLRVKWNRSACISVVSHKSGFSVAHRMIFVVVMAVPLVVIAYATTRMFCAIVRTHLQMTAQVHSIGGHHGPVAANPSLAVQSIRSGRNVLLICLAVLVLTVPMILYGVAVAMWGINVMSPSYGFLAYWISLCNTFDNSLLYLILFRSIRRKTADMLNELVKSCRLR
;
A
#
# COMPACT_ATOMS: atom_id res chain seq x y z
N GLY A 1 34.73 -9.61 50.38
CA GLY A 1 34.65 -10.81 49.53
C GLY A 1 34.01 -10.43 48.21
N ARG A 2 34.51 -11.01 47.11
CA ARG A 2 34.28 -10.65 45.70
C ARG A 2 32.81 -10.70 45.26
N HIS A 3 32.41 -9.79 44.35
CA HIS A 3 31.90 -10.09 43.00
C HIS A 3 31.62 -8.80 42.19
N SER A 4 32.66 -8.24 41.57
CA SER A 4 32.58 -7.18 40.55
C SER A 4 32.98 -7.78 39.20
N GLY A 5 32.07 -8.51 38.55
CA GLY A 5 32.43 -9.35 37.39
C GLY A 5 31.45 -9.43 36.23
N VAL A 6 30.35 -8.66 36.21
CA VAL A 6 29.32 -8.81 35.15
C VAL A 6 29.19 -7.57 34.26
N SER A 7 29.64 -6.40 34.70
CA SER A 7 29.41 -5.15 33.94
C SER A 7 30.38 -4.88 32.79
N HIS A 8 31.48 -5.65 32.67
CA HIS A 8 32.48 -5.46 31.61
C HIS A 8 32.25 -6.37 30.38
N ALA A 9 31.42 -7.40 30.47
CA ALA A 9 31.15 -8.32 29.36
C ALA A 9 30.13 -7.75 28.36
N LEU A 10 29.11 -7.00 28.84
CA LEU A 10 28.08 -6.41 27.99
C LEU A 10 28.54 -5.15 27.24
N SER A 11 29.51 -4.40 27.76
CA SER A 11 30.07 -3.22 27.07
C SER A 11 31.01 -3.59 25.91
N ARG A 12 31.60 -4.79 25.93
CA ARG A 12 32.41 -5.31 24.81
C ARG A 12 31.58 -5.82 23.63
N TRP A 13 30.36 -6.31 23.87
CA TRP A 13 29.48 -6.77 22.80
C TRP A 13 28.88 -5.57 22.03
N TYR A 14 28.44 -4.53 22.74
CA TYR A 14 27.83 -3.35 22.11
C TYR A 14 28.82 -2.46 21.33
N ARG A 15 30.12 -2.48 21.69
CA ARG A 15 31.16 -1.74 20.98
C ARG A 15 31.67 -2.46 19.72
N LYS A 16 31.39 -3.75 19.55
CA LYS A 16 31.84 -4.51 18.36
C LYS A 16 30.91 -4.33 17.16
N ASP A 17 29.63 -4.03 17.39
CA ASP A 17 28.64 -3.81 16.31
C ASP A 17 28.59 -2.36 15.80
N THR A 18 29.13 -1.40 16.56
CA THR A 18 29.18 0.02 16.15
C THR A 18 30.46 0.41 15.41
N LEU A 19 31.50 -0.42 15.45
CA LEU A 19 32.78 -0.17 14.76
C LEU A 19 32.98 -1.01 13.49
N ASN A 20 32.07 -1.93 13.17
CA ASN A 20 32.08 -2.72 11.93
C ASN A 20 31.05 -2.28 10.87
N SER A 21 30.30 -1.20 11.11
CA SER A 21 29.32 -0.66 10.15
C SER A 21 29.93 0.22 9.04
N ASP A 22 31.22 0.57 9.12
CA ASP A 22 31.86 1.52 8.18
C ASP A 22 33.01 0.90 7.34
N ARG A 23 33.11 -0.43 7.27
CA ARG A 23 34.03 -1.12 6.36
C ARG A 23 33.37 -2.32 5.68
N GLU A 24 32.49 -2.05 4.71
CA GLU A 24 32.21 -3.00 3.64
C GLU A 24 33.14 -2.71 2.46
N ILE A 25 34.16 -3.57 2.34
CA ILE A 25 35.00 -3.71 1.15
C ILE A 25 34.12 -4.28 0.02
N PRO A 26 34.21 -3.75 -1.22
CA PRO A 26 33.39 -4.24 -2.32
C PRO A 26 33.94 -5.60 -2.77
N THR A 27 33.26 -6.69 -2.40
CA THR A 27 33.46 -7.99 -3.05
C THR A 27 32.49 -8.08 -4.22
N THR A 28 33.06 -7.90 -5.40
CA THR A 28 32.50 -8.28 -6.69
C THR A 28 32.33 -9.79 -6.73
N THR A 29 31.11 -10.29 -6.95
CA THR A 29 30.75 -11.41 -7.85
C THR A 29 29.32 -11.90 -7.59
N GLY A 30 28.51 -12.02 -8.66
CA GLY A 30 27.30 -12.84 -8.68
C GLY A 30 25.94 -12.12 -8.59
N ARG A 31 25.51 -11.44 -9.66
CA ARG A 31 24.07 -11.21 -9.93
C ARG A 31 23.46 -12.55 -10.40
N PRO A 32 22.30 -12.97 -9.85
CA PRO A 32 21.03 -12.56 -10.45
C PRO A 32 19.95 -12.15 -9.43
N ASN A 33 18.93 -11.44 -9.93
CA ASN A 33 17.68 -11.04 -9.26
C ASN A 33 17.62 -9.64 -8.61
N GLU A 34 17.99 -8.61 -9.37
CA GLU A 34 17.74 -7.20 -8.99
C GLU A 34 16.25 -6.87 -8.76
N LEU A 35 15.33 -7.54 -9.46
CA LEU A 35 13.89 -7.25 -9.33
C LEU A 35 13.30 -7.69 -7.96
N VAL A 36 13.87 -8.73 -7.35
CA VAL A 36 13.41 -9.29 -6.07
C VAL A 36 13.97 -8.51 -4.87
N HIS A 37 15.17 -7.94 -5.01
CA HIS A 37 15.73 -7.00 -4.02
C HIS A 37 14.97 -5.67 -3.96
N VAL A 38 14.52 -5.16 -5.11
CA VAL A 38 13.80 -3.87 -5.22
C VAL A 38 12.47 -3.87 -4.47
N LEU A 39 11.73 -4.98 -4.49
CA LEU A 39 10.42 -5.07 -3.83
C LEU A 39 10.54 -5.27 -2.30
N VAL A 40 11.64 -5.87 -1.86
CA VAL A 40 11.88 -6.23 -0.46
C VAL A 40 12.53 -5.09 0.31
N ASP A 41 13.38 -4.31 -0.35
CA ASP A 41 13.90 -3.07 0.22
C ASP A 41 12.80 -2.03 0.50
N ALA A 42 11.66 -2.11 -0.21
CA ALA A 42 10.47 -1.29 0.08
C ALA A 42 9.75 -1.69 1.39
N LEU A 43 9.99 -2.91 1.91
CA LEU A 43 9.35 -3.44 3.12
C LEU A 43 10.25 -3.36 4.37
N ARG A 44 11.57 -3.18 4.23
CA ARG A 44 12.48 -2.93 5.35
C ARG A 44 12.34 -1.49 5.86
N PRO A 45 12.16 -1.26 7.18
CA PRO A 45 12.16 0.08 7.74
C PRO A 45 13.59 0.68 7.63
N GLY A 46 13.83 1.51 6.61
CA GLY A 46 15.07 2.29 6.49
C GLY A 46 15.73 2.36 5.10
N LYS A 47 15.34 1.53 4.12
CA LYS A 47 15.84 1.61 2.73
C LYS A 47 14.71 1.65 1.69
N ARG A 48 15.11 1.83 0.44
CA ARG A 48 14.45 2.63 -0.62
C ARG A 48 13.12 2.03 -1.10
N THR A 49 12.07 2.85 -1.18
CA THR A 49 10.80 2.51 -1.85
C THR A 49 10.83 2.92 -3.32
N HIS A 50 10.54 1.99 -4.24
CA HIS A 50 10.23 2.27 -5.64
C HIS A 50 8.73 2.08 -5.89
N CYS A 51 8.17 2.96 -6.74
CA CYS A 51 6.74 3.15 -6.96
C CYS A 51 6.07 1.98 -7.70
N MET A 52 4.81 1.72 -7.34
CA MET A 52 3.90 0.81 -8.05
C MET A 52 3.47 1.37 -9.42
N PRO A 53 3.04 0.51 -10.37
CA PRO A 53 2.83 0.88 -11.76
C PRO A 53 1.56 1.74 -11.93
N MET A 54 1.75 3.03 -12.23
CA MET A 54 0.71 4.04 -12.41
C MET A 54 0.34 4.27 -13.90
N SER A 55 0.92 3.51 -14.83
CA SER A 55 0.91 3.83 -16.27
C SER A 55 -0.40 3.54 -17.02
N VAL A 56 -1.35 2.82 -16.42
CA VAL A 56 -2.51 2.30 -17.16
C VAL A 56 -3.65 3.32 -17.33
N VAL A 57 -3.79 4.27 -16.40
CA VAL A 57 -4.89 5.27 -16.46
C VAL A 57 -4.62 6.36 -17.50
N LEU A 58 -3.36 6.74 -17.71
CA LEU A 58 -2.96 7.75 -18.70
C LEU A 58 -3.10 7.26 -20.16
N CYS A 59 -3.05 5.94 -20.40
CA CYS A 59 -3.35 5.41 -21.73
C CYS A 59 -4.83 5.58 -22.10
N SER A 60 -5.76 5.57 -21.13
CA SER A 60 -7.20 5.56 -21.42
C SER A 60 -7.72 6.84 -22.09
N SER A 61 -7.04 7.99 -21.91
CA SER A 61 -7.41 9.27 -22.55
C SER A 61 -6.86 9.44 -23.96
N ALA A 62 -5.80 8.71 -24.34
CA ALA A 62 -5.21 8.72 -25.68
C ALA A 62 -6.04 7.93 -26.71
N PHE A 63 -7.04 7.14 -26.27
CA PHE A 63 -7.82 6.24 -27.13
C PHE A 63 -9.00 6.90 -27.87
N ARG A 64 -9.11 8.23 -27.88
CA ARG A 64 -10.26 8.94 -28.47
C ARG A 64 -10.33 8.86 -30.02
N HIS A 65 -9.28 8.39 -30.68
CA HIS A 65 -9.16 8.34 -32.15
C HIS A 65 -8.94 6.94 -32.75
N VAL A 66 -9.37 5.88 -32.06
CA VAL A 66 -9.03 4.53 -32.50
C VAL A 66 -10.03 3.97 -33.55
N PRO A 67 -9.54 3.43 -34.68
CA PRO A 67 -10.38 2.84 -35.74
C PRO A 67 -11.22 1.63 -35.28
N HIS A 68 -12.30 1.36 -36.01
CA HIS A 68 -13.29 0.30 -35.74
C HIS A 68 -12.72 -1.13 -35.56
N SER A 69 -11.46 -1.38 -35.98
CA SER A 69 -10.76 -2.66 -35.79
C SER A 69 -10.37 -2.95 -34.33
N LEU A 70 -10.44 -1.97 -33.43
CA LEU A 70 -10.00 -2.09 -32.03
C LEU A 70 -11.17 -2.11 -31.02
N ARG A 71 -12.29 -2.73 -31.39
CA ARG A 71 -13.42 -3.01 -30.47
C ARG A 71 -13.03 -3.84 -29.24
N PHE A 72 -11.86 -4.47 -29.24
CA PHE A 72 -11.31 -5.22 -28.11
C PHE A 72 -10.65 -4.34 -27.02
N LEU A 73 -10.23 -3.11 -27.33
CA LEU A 73 -9.53 -2.25 -26.36
C LEU A 73 -10.35 -1.91 -25.11
N PRO A 74 -11.65 -1.58 -25.18
CA PRO A 74 -12.43 -1.23 -23.98
C PRO A 74 -12.57 -2.42 -23.03
N ALA A 75 -12.72 -3.63 -23.57
CA ALA A 75 -12.77 -4.84 -22.76
C ALA A 75 -11.44 -5.04 -22.04
N ILE A 76 -10.32 -5.00 -22.77
CA ILE A 76 -8.97 -5.13 -22.20
C ILE A 76 -8.75 -4.07 -21.11
N ASN A 77 -9.12 -2.80 -21.37
CA ASN A 77 -9.00 -1.73 -20.38
C ASN A 77 -9.81 -2.01 -19.11
N LEU A 78 -11.01 -2.57 -19.21
CA LEU A 78 -11.82 -2.97 -18.06
C LEU A 78 -11.22 -4.17 -17.30
N ILE A 79 -10.68 -5.17 -18.00
CA ILE A 79 -9.99 -6.30 -17.37
C ILE A 79 -8.79 -5.78 -16.59
N CYS A 80 -7.94 -4.99 -17.24
CA CYS A 80 -6.77 -4.37 -16.64
C CYS A 80 -7.16 -3.56 -15.42
N LEU A 81 -8.16 -2.67 -15.53
CA LEU A 81 -8.59 -1.86 -14.40
C LEU A 81 -9.04 -2.70 -13.21
N LYS A 82 -9.89 -3.72 -13.43
CA LYS A 82 -10.30 -4.66 -12.37
C LYS A 82 -9.11 -5.36 -11.73
N TRP A 83 -8.17 -5.84 -12.55
CA TRP A 83 -6.98 -6.54 -12.11
C TRP A 83 -6.09 -5.67 -11.24
N PHE A 84 -5.77 -4.45 -11.70
CA PHE A 84 -4.95 -3.50 -10.95
C PHE A 84 -5.65 -3.04 -9.68
N SER A 85 -6.93 -2.64 -9.73
CA SER A 85 -7.68 -2.21 -8.56
C SER A 85 -7.72 -3.29 -7.47
N PHE A 86 -7.99 -4.55 -7.85
CA PHE A 86 -7.98 -5.67 -6.93
C PHE A 86 -6.58 -5.88 -6.32
N SER A 87 -5.56 -5.94 -7.16
CA SER A 87 -4.19 -6.22 -6.72
C SER A 87 -3.65 -5.12 -5.81
N SER A 88 -3.98 -3.86 -6.09
CA SER A 88 -3.63 -2.70 -5.27
C SER A 88 -4.31 -2.75 -3.91
N LEU A 89 -5.61 -3.07 -3.84
CA LEU A 89 -6.36 -3.14 -2.59
C LEU A 89 -5.82 -4.24 -1.66
N TYR A 90 -5.55 -5.43 -2.20
CA TYR A 90 -4.96 -6.51 -1.42
C TYR A 90 -3.50 -6.25 -1.03
N SER A 91 -2.71 -5.62 -1.91
CA SER A 91 -1.34 -5.21 -1.57
C SER A 91 -1.34 -4.21 -0.41
N LEU A 92 -2.29 -3.26 -0.41
CA LEU A 92 -2.49 -2.35 0.71
C LEU A 92 -2.89 -3.09 1.99
N CYS A 93 -3.81 -4.05 1.90
CA CYS A 93 -4.20 -4.89 3.02
C CYS A 93 -3.00 -5.61 3.64
N TRP A 94 -2.16 -6.25 2.82
CA TRP A 94 -0.94 -6.91 3.28
C TRP A 94 0.05 -5.93 3.89
N MET A 95 0.26 -4.76 3.29
CA MET A 95 1.12 -3.73 3.85
C MET A 95 0.64 -3.27 5.23
N THR A 96 -0.67 -3.05 5.40
CA THR A 96 -1.28 -2.67 6.67
C THR A 96 -1.11 -3.75 7.73
N LEU A 97 -1.31 -5.03 7.37
CA LEU A 97 -1.08 -6.15 8.28
C LEU A 97 0.39 -6.29 8.69
N CYS A 98 1.33 -6.16 7.75
CA CYS A 98 2.75 -6.17 8.05
C CYS A 98 3.13 -5.06 9.04
N LYS A 99 2.60 -3.84 8.83
CA LYS A 99 2.83 -2.71 9.75
C LYS A 99 2.20 -2.93 11.11
N MET A 100 0.99 -3.51 11.16
CA MET A 100 0.35 -3.89 12.41
C MET A 100 1.20 -4.88 13.20
N VAL A 101 1.74 -5.91 12.55
CA VAL A 101 2.63 -6.90 13.20
C VAL A 101 3.92 -6.24 13.68
N ALA A 102 4.52 -5.34 12.89
CA ALA A 102 5.73 -4.60 13.29
C ALA A 102 5.53 -3.78 14.56
N ILE A 103 4.38 -3.11 14.69
CA ILE A 103 4.04 -2.28 15.86
C ILE A 103 3.69 -3.14 17.06
N LEU A 104 2.87 -4.19 16.88
CA LEU A 104 2.37 -5.00 17.98
C LEU A 104 3.37 -6.05 18.50
N LYS A 105 4.27 -6.55 17.65
CA LYS A 105 5.20 -7.64 17.96
C LYS A 105 6.59 -7.38 17.38
N PRO A 106 7.30 -6.33 17.82
CA PRO A 106 8.60 -5.96 17.25
C PRO A 106 9.63 -7.10 17.31
N LEU A 107 9.70 -7.84 18.43
CA LEU A 107 10.63 -8.95 18.62
C LEU A 107 10.42 -10.13 17.66
N HIS A 108 9.19 -10.32 17.18
CA HIS A 108 8.85 -11.45 16.29
C HIS A 108 8.74 -11.02 14.83
N TYR A 109 8.83 -9.71 14.55
CA TYR A 109 8.60 -9.17 13.22
C TYR A 109 9.55 -9.78 12.19
N GLU A 110 10.85 -9.86 12.49
CA GLU A 110 11.85 -10.39 11.55
C GLU A 110 11.64 -11.87 11.24
N ARG A 111 11.15 -12.65 12.21
CA ARG A 111 10.83 -14.08 12.01
C ARG A 111 9.53 -14.29 11.24
N LEU A 112 8.55 -13.40 11.42
CA LEU A 112 7.24 -13.51 10.77
C LEU A 112 7.28 -12.99 9.33
N ILE A 113 7.86 -11.80 9.12
CA ILE A 113 7.86 -11.09 7.84
C ILE A 113 9.22 -11.28 7.15
N THR A 114 9.34 -12.40 6.44
CA THR A 114 10.50 -12.70 5.60
C THR A 114 10.27 -12.25 4.16
N GLN A 115 11.35 -11.88 3.45
CA GLN A 115 11.36 -11.55 2.03
C GLN A 115 10.59 -12.56 1.17
N THR A 116 10.90 -13.85 1.30
CA THR A 116 10.29 -14.93 0.51
C THR A 116 8.77 -14.96 0.67
N ARG A 117 8.27 -14.87 1.91
CA ARG A 117 6.83 -14.83 2.20
C ARG A 117 6.16 -13.61 1.56
N CYS A 118 6.77 -12.43 1.64
CA CYS A 118 6.23 -11.23 1.02
C CYS A 118 6.17 -11.36 -0.51
N CYS A 119 7.21 -11.90 -1.15
CA CYS A 119 7.21 -12.16 -2.59
C CYS A 119 6.11 -13.13 -3.00
N ILE A 120 5.92 -14.22 -2.25
CA ILE A 120 4.85 -15.20 -2.48
C ILE A 120 3.47 -14.52 -2.35
N LEU A 121 3.23 -13.75 -1.28
CA LEU A 121 1.96 -13.06 -1.07
C LEU A 121 1.64 -12.09 -2.21
N ILE A 122 2.64 -11.36 -2.70
CA ILE A 122 2.48 -10.45 -3.83
C ILE A 122 2.17 -11.25 -5.10
N ALA A 123 2.96 -12.27 -5.44
CA ALA A 123 2.70 -13.12 -6.61
C ALA A 123 1.29 -13.72 -6.57
N CYS A 124 0.86 -14.27 -5.43
CA CYS A 124 -0.49 -14.80 -5.23
C CYS A 124 -1.56 -13.72 -5.42
N THR A 125 -1.35 -12.51 -4.87
CA THR A 125 -2.30 -11.39 -5.01
C THR A 125 -2.50 -11.00 -6.47
N TRP A 126 -1.42 -10.89 -7.24
CA TRP A 126 -1.48 -10.54 -8.66
C TRP A 126 -2.11 -11.64 -9.50
N PHE A 127 -1.74 -12.89 -9.25
CA PHE A 127 -2.33 -14.04 -9.92
C PHE A 127 -3.84 -14.12 -9.65
N TRP A 128 -4.25 -14.00 -8.39
CA TRP A 128 -5.66 -14.04 -8.01
C TRP A 128 -6.44 -12.86 -8.58
N GLY A 129 -5.84 -11.66 -8.61
CA GLY A 129 -6.43 -10.50 -9.25
C GLY A 129 -6.66 -10.69 -10.75
N CYS A 130 -5.75 -11.39 -11.43
CA CYS A 130 -5.88 -11.71 -12.85
C CYS A 130 -7.05 -12.68 -13.07
N VAL A 131 -7.09 -13.80 -12.31
CA VAL A 131 -8.18 -14.77 -12.35
C VAL A 131 -9.52 -14.08 -12.07
N PHE A 132 -9.60 -13.29 -11.01
CA PHE A 132 -10.80 -12.55 -10.64
C PHE A 132 -11.24 -11.57 -11.74
N ALA A 133 -10.30 -10.81 -12.31
CA ALA A 133 -10.59 -9.91 -13.41
C ALA A 133 -11.15 -10.64 -14.63
N MET A 134 -10.65 -11.83 -14.96
CA MET A 134 -11.12 -12.64 -16.09
C MET A 134 -12.51 -13.26 -15.86
N THR A 135 -12.80 -13.77 -14.66
CA THR A 135 -14.06 -14.48 -14.34
C THR A 135 -15.34 -13.63 -14.49
N GLY A 136 -15.22 -12.30 -14.52
CA GLY A 136 -16.37 -11.38 -14.60
C GLY A 136 -16.64 -10.74 -15.97
N ASN A 137 -15.94 -11.13 -17.04
CA ASN A 137 -16.03 -10.44 -18.34
C ASN A 137 -16.90 -11.11 -19.41
N HIS A 138 -17.88 -11.92 -19.03
CA HIS A 138 -18.96 -12.28 -19.97
C HIS A 138 -19.90 -11.10 -20.30
N LEU A 139 -19.68 -9.92 -19.71
CA LEU A 139 -20.36 -8.68 -20.06
C LEU A 139 -19.93 -8.22 -21.47
N ARG A 140 -20.77 -8.46 -22.49
CA ARG A 140 -20.57 -7.88 -23.82
C ARG A 140 -20.69 -6.35 -23.71
N VAL A 141 -19.55 -5.65 -23.80
CA VAL A 141 -19.50 -4.18 -23.82
C VAL A 141 -20.09 -3.70 -25.16
N LYS A 142 -21.32 -3.18 -25.14
CA LYS A 142 -21.92 -2.53 -26.31
C LYS A 142 -21.55 -1.05 -26.26
N TRP A 143 -20.63 -0.63 -27.13
CA TRP A 143 -20.21 0.77 -27.23
C TRP A 143 -21.38 1.60 -27.80
N ASN A 144 -21.85 2.60 -27.04
CA ASN A 144 -22.80 3.59 -27.55
C ASN A 144 -22.05 4.87 -27.91
N ARG A 145 -22.24 5.40 -29.14
CA ARG A 145 -21.44 6.51 -29.70
C ARG A 145 -21.54 7.83 -28.90
N SER A 146 -22.59 7.99 -28.10
CA SER A 146 -22.98 9.28 -27.53
C SER A 146 -22.61 9.50 -26.06
N ALA A 147 -22.03 8.52 -25.37
CA ALA A 147 -21.72 8.67 -23.94
C ALA A 147 -20.47 7.91 -23.51
N CYS A 148 -19.69 8.56 -22.65
CA CYS A 148 -18.69 7.98 -21.78
C CYS A 148 -19.18 6.62 -21.24
N ILE A 149 -18.60 5.51 -21.70
CA ILE A 149 -18.81 4.12 -21.22
C ILE A 149 -20.21 3.90 -20.60
N SER A 150 -21.26 3.82 -21.42
CA SER A 150 -22.54 3.29 -20.91
C SER A 150 -22.39 1.77 -20.76
N VAL A 151 -22.26 1.27 -19.52
CA VAL A 151 -22.32 -0.17 -19.23
C VAL A 151 -23.75 -0.63 -19.46
N VAL A 152 -24.08 -0.97 -20.70
CA VAL A 152 -25.39 -1.58 -21.02
C VAL A 152 -25.34 -3.02 -20.54
N SER A 153 -25.87 -3.25 -19.33
CA SER A 153 -26.13 -4.59 -18.81
C SER A 153 -27.16 -5.26 -19.72
N HIS A 154 -26.70 -6.06 -20.69
CA HIS A 154 -27.60 -6.91 -21.46
C HIS A 154 -28.27 -7.90 -20.51
N LYS A 155 -29.53 -8.26 -20.76
CA LYS A 155 -30.36 -9.24 -20.02
C LYS A 155 -29.78 -10.68 -19.97
N SER A 156 -28.47 -10.88 -20.16
CA SER A 156 -27.82 -12.14 -19.87
C SER A 156 -27.72 -12.28 -18.35
N GLY A 157 -28.42 -13.28 -17.81
CA GLY A 157 -28.53 -13.59 -16.39
C GLY A 157 -27.20 -13.91 -15.72
N PHE A 158 -26.34 -12.89 -15.53
CA PHE A 158 -25.34 -12.94 -14.48
C PHE A 158 -26.09 -13.14 -13.18
N SER A 159 -25.93 -14.34 -12.61
CA SER A 159 -26.49 -14.69 -11.32
C SER A 159 -26.14 -13.59 -10.34
N VAL A 160 -27.13 -13.13 -9.58
CA VAL A 160 -26.95 -12.23 -8.42
C VAL A 160 -25.76 -12.70 -7.57
N ALA A 161 -25.54 -14.02 -7.49
CA ALA A 161 -24.41 -14.63 -6.81
C ALA A 161 -23.04 -14.10 -7.27
N HIS A 162 -22.79 -13.93 -8.57
CA HIS A 162 -21.49 -13.45 -9.04
C HIS A 162 -21.24 -11.99 -8.65
N ARG A 163 -22.28 -11.14 -8.70
CA ARG A 163 -22.18 -9.75 -8.21
C ARG A 163 -21.92 -9.71 -6.71
N MET A 164 -22.59 -10.56 -5.94
CA MET A 164 -22.38 -10.68 -4.50
C MET A 164 -20.98 -11.19 -4.16
N ILE A 165 -20.46 -12.19 -4.88
CA ILE A 165 -19.09 -12.67 -4.73
C ILE A 165 -18.11 -11.52 -4.96
N PHE A 166 -18.29 -10.73 -6.03
CA PHE A 166 -17.43 -9.59 -6.32
C PHE A 166 -17.41 -8.58 -5.17
N VAL A 167 -18.60 -8.22 -4.67
CA VAL A 167 -18.75 -7.29 -3.55
C VAL A 167 -18.07 -7.82 -2.28
N VAL A 168 -18.32 -9.08 -1.92
CA VAL A 168 -17.73 -9.71 -0.73
C VAL A 168 -16.21 -9.75 -0.84
N VAL A 169 -15.69 -10.19 -1.98
CA VAL A 169 -14.24 -10.29 -2.24
C VAL A 169 -13.56 -8.92 -2.13
N MET A 170 -14.21 -7.83 -2.58
CA MET A 170 -13.68 -6.47 -2.43
C MET A 170 -13.88 -5.90 -1.02
N ALA A 171 -14.93 -6.30 -0.30
CA ALA A 171 -15.21 -5.82 1.05
C ALA A 171 -14.27 -6.41 2.11
N VAL A 172 -13.90 -7.69 1.99
CA VAL A 172 -13.00 -8.39 2.93
C VAL A 172 -11.70 -7.61 3.21
N PRO A 173 -10.88 -7.22 2.22
CA PRO A 173 -9.65 -6.47 2.48
C PRO A 173 -9.92 -5.10 3.13
N LEU A 174 -11.05 -4.44 2.85
CA LEU A 174 -11.39 -3.17 3.49
C LEU A 174 -11.72 -3.35 4.97
N VAL A 175 -12.47 -4.40 5.32
CA VAL A 175 -12.75 -4.75 6.73
C VAL A 175 -11.45 -5.07 7.47
N VAL A 176 -10.56 -5.84 6.84
CA VAL A 176 -9.24 -6.16 7.42
C VAL A 176 -8.38 -4.91 7.59
N ILE A 177 -8.35 -4.01 6.60
CA ILE A 177 -7.64 -2.73 6.70
C ILE A 177 -8.21 -1.90 7.84
N ALA A 178 -9.53 -1.73 7.92
CA ALA A 178 -10.19 -0.95 8.97
C ALA A 178 -9.93 -1.54 10.38
N TYR A 179 -9.97 -2.87 10.51
CA TYR A 179 -9.62 -3.54 11.75
C TYR A 179 -8.16 -3.29 12.15
N ALA A 180 -7.23 -3.51 11.20
CA ALA A 180 -5.80 -3.38 11.44
C ALA A 180 -5.41 -1.92 11.77
N THR A 181 -6.00 -0.93 11.09
CA THR A 181 -5.76 0.49 11.37
C THR A 181 -6.28 0.90 12.74
N THR A 182 -7.49 0.50 13.11
CA THR A 182 -8.03 0.75 14.45
C THR A 182 -7.14 0.12 15.52
N ARG A 183 -6.71 -1.14 15.33
CA ARG A 183 -5.82 -1.82 16.27
C ARG A 183 -4.46 -1.15 16.39
N MET A 184 -3.86 -0.73 15.27
CA MET A 184 -2.61 0.04 15.27
C MET A 184 -2.76 1.38 16.00
N PHE A 185 -3.86 2.10 15.75
CA PHE A 185 -4.14 3.38 16.39
C PHE A 185 -4.24 3.22 17.92
N CYS A 186 -5.02 2.25 18.39
CA CYS A 186 -5.13 1.95 19.83
C CYS A 186 -3.77 1.61 20.45
N ALA A 187 -2.92 0.84 19.76
CA ALA A 187 -1.58 0.51 20.25
C ALA A 187 -0.66 1.74 20.34
N ILE A 188 -0.70 2.62 19.35
CA ILE A 188 0.07 3.87 19.34
C ILE A 188 -0.37 4.79 20.48
N VAL A 189 -1.68 4.97 20.69
CA VAL A 189 -2.23 5.80 21.77
C VAL A 189 -1.81 5.24 23.14
N ARG A 190 -1.94 3.92 23.36
CA ARG A 190 -1.50 3.29 24.62
C ARG A 190 -0.01 3.50 24.88
N THR A 191 0.82 3.34 23.84
CA THR A 191 2.27 3.53 23.94
C THR A 191 2.61 4.98 24.30
N HIS A 192 1.92 5.95 23.68
CA HIS A 192 2.11 7.36 23.99
C HIS A 192 1.74 7.69 25.43
N LEU A 193 0.58 7.19 25.91
CA LEU A 193 0.15 7.41 27.29
C LEU A 193 1.13 6.82 28.32
N GLN A 194 1.68 5.63 28.04
CA GLN A 194 2.69 5.02 28.90
C GLN A 194 3.99 5.82 28.95
N MET A 195 4.45 6.35 27.80
CA MET A 195 5.63 7.21 27.75
C MET A 195 5.41 8.51 28.52
N THR A 196 4.25 9.15 28.38
CA THR A 196 3.91 10.38 29.12
C THR A 196 3.88 10.13 30.63
N ALA A 197 3.27 9.02 31.07
CA ALA A 197 3.24 8.65 32.49
C ALA A 197 4.65 8.39 33.06
N GLN A 198 5.53 7.72 32.30
CA GLN A 198 6.91 7.48 32.71
C GLN A 198 7.71 8.78 32.84
N VAL A 199 7.57 9.70 31.88
CA VAL A 199 8.25 11.01 31.93
C VAL A 199 7.84 11.80 33.18
N HIS A 200 6.56 11.78 33.56
CA HIS A 200 6.12 12.42 34.80
C HIS A 200 6.67 11.74 36.06
N SER A 201 6.80 10.41 36.07
CA SER A 201 7.38 9.70 37.23
C SER A 201 8.89 9.91 37.40
N ILE A 202 9.62 10.18 36.31
CA ILE A 202 11.09 10.36 36.32
C ILE A 202 11.50 11.80 36.69
N GLY A 203 10.57 12.77 36.62
CA GLY A 203 10.82 14.18 36.96
C GLY A 203 11.36 14.45 38.37
N GLY A 204 11.43 13.45 39.25
CA GLY A 204 12.03 13.56 40.59
C GLY A 204 13.46 13.05 40.72
N HIS A 205 13.94 12.12 39.89
CA HIS A 205 15.24 11.46 40.08
C HIS A 205 16.01 11.34 38.76
N HIS A 206 17.09 12.12 38.62
CA HIS A 206 18.04 12.10 37.50
C HIS A 206 18.88 10.81 37.48
N GLY A 207 18.24 9.68 37.18
CA GLY A 207 18.92 8.43 36.86
C GLY A 207 19.22 8.33 35.36
N PRO A 208 20.36 7.77 34.94
CA PRO A 208 20.68 7.56 33.52
C PRO A 208 19.81 6.42 32.96
N VAL A 209 18.63 6.77 32.44
CA VAL A 209 17.72 5.82 31.79
C VAL A 209 18.25 5.48 30.40
N ALA A 210 18.98 4.36 30.33
CA ALA A 210 19.56 3.79 29.11
C ALA A 210 18.53 2.97 28.31
N ALA A 211 17.48 3.60 27.80
CA ALA A 211 16.57 2.98 26.83
C ALA A 211 16.35 3.92 25.65
N ASN A 212 17.00 3.64 24.52
CA ASN A 212 16.96 4.42 23.26
C ASN A 212 15.54 4.88 22.89
N PRO A 213 15.11 6.12 23.27
CA PRO A 213 13.77 6.59 22.97
C PRO A 213 13.58 6.86 21.46
N SER A 214 14.69 6.96 20.73
CA SER A 214 14.75 7.21 19.29
C SER A 214 14.03 6.14 18.46
N LEU A 215 14.20 4.86 18.81
CA LEU A 215 13.60 3.75 18.06
C LEU A 215 12.07 3.73 18.20
N ALA A 216 11.57 3.95 19.41
CA ALA A 216 10.14 3.96 19.67
C ALA A 216 9.45 5.15 18.98
N VAL A 217 10.04 6.35 19.07
CA VAL A 217 9.53 7.56 18.39
C VAL A 217 9.52 7.39 16.86
N GLN A 218 10.54 6.76 16.29
CA GLN A 218 10.60 6.51 14.85
C GLN A 218 9.50 5.54 14.40
N SER A 219 9.21 4.49 15.18
CA SER A 219 8.13 3.53 14.87
C SER A 219 6.75 4.19 14.88
N ILE A 220 6.47 5.07 15.85
CA ILE A 220 5.21 5.81 15.97
C ILE A 220 5.02 6.75 14.77
N ARG A 221 6.08 7.48 14.39
CA ARG A 221 6.02 8.40 13.24
C ARG A 221 5.75 7.66 11.93
N SER A 222 6.37 6.50 11.75
CA SER A 222 6.11 5.65 10.57
C SER A 222 4.68 5.11 10.57
N GLY A 223 4.13 4.75 11.74
CA GLY A 223 2.74 4.27 11.87
C GLY A 223 1.71 5.30 11.45
N ARG A 224 1.90 6.57 11.81
CA ARG A 224 0.97 7.66 11.49
C ARG A 224 0.77 7.85 9.98
N ASN A 225 1.84 7.80 9.20
CA ASN A 225 1.75 7.97 7.74
C ASN A 225 0.95 6.83 7.08
N VAL A 226 1.18 5.59 7.52
CA VAL A 226 0.44 4.43 7.00
C VAL A 226 -1.04 4.52 7.38
N LEU A 227 -1.35 4.96 8.60
CA LEU A 227 -2.73 5.17 9.05
C LEU A 227 -3.48 6.17 8.17
N LEU A 228 -2.84 7.31 7.84
CA LEU A 228 -3.42 8.33 6.96
C LEU A 228 -3.69 7.79 5.55
N ILE A 229 -2.77 7.02 4.99
CA ILE A 229 -2.95 6.39 3.67
C ILE A 229 -4.13 5.41 3.70
N CYS A 230 -4.21 4.56 4.72
CA CYS A 230 -5.30 3.61 4.84
C CYS A 230 -6.65 4.30 5.02
N LEU A 231 -6.71 5.37 5.80
CA LEU A 231 -7.93 6.17 5.99
C LEU A 231 -8.38 6.81 4.67
N ALA A 232 -7.45 7.41 3.92
CA ALA A 232 -7.76 7.97 2.61
C ALA A 232 -8.31 6.91 1.64
N VAL A 233 -7.69 5.73 1.58
CA VAL A 233 -8.15 4.64 0.71
C VAL A 233 -9.53 4.13 1.15
N LEU A 234 -9.81 4.00 2.45
CA LEU A 234 -11.13 3.63 2.95
C LEU A 234 -12.19 4.65 2.50
N VAL A 235 -11.94 5.94 2.70
CA VAL A 235 -12.88 7.01 2.31
C VAL A 235 -13.15 7.01 0.80
N LEU A 236 -12.10 6.82 -0.03
CA LEU A 236 -12.23 6.85 -1.48
C LEU A 236 -12.85 5.56 -2.06
N THR A 237 -12.69 4.41 -1.39
CA THR A 237 -13.16 3.12 -1.92
C THR A 237 -14.59 2.77 -1.48
N VAL A 238 -15.01 3.22 -0.29
CA VAL A 238 -16.33 2.91 0.27
C VAL A 238 -17.50 3.28 -0.66
N PRO A 239 -17.56 4.48 -1.28
CA PRO A 239 -18.66 4.83 -2.19
C PRO A 239 -18.84 3.84 -3.35
N MET A 240 -17.74 3.34 -3.92
CA MET A 240 -17.79 2.35 -4.99
C MET A 240 -18.30 0.99 -4.49
N ILE A 241 -17.89 0.55 -3.29
CA ILE A 241 -18.42 -0.69 -2.71
C ILE A 241 -19.91 -0.56 -2.41
N LEU A 242 -20.35 0.55 -1.82
CA LEU A 242 -21.77 0.80 -1.55
C LEU A 242 -22.59 0.81 -2.84
N TYR A 243 -22.07 1.44 -3.91
CA TYR A 243 -22.68 1.36 -5.24
C TYR A 243 -22.77 -0.09 -5.74
N GLY A 244 -21.68 -0.86 -5.63
CA GLY A 244 -21.64 -2.26 -6.03
C GLY A 244 -22.64 -3.14 -5.27
N VAL A 245 -22.75 -2.95 -3.95
CA VAL A 245 -23.76 -3.60 -3.09
C VAL A 245 -25.16 -3.24 -3.56
N ALA A 246 -25.43 -1.95 -3.77
CA ALA A 246 -26.75 -1.49 -4.16
C ALA A 246 -27.18 -2.07 -5.52
N VAL A 247 -26.27 -2.07 -6.50
CA VAL A 247 -26.51 -2.68 -7.81
C VAL A 247 -26.67 -4.20 -7.72
N ALA A 248 -25.94 -4.87 -6.81
CA ALA A 248 -26.07 -6.31 -6.61
C ALA A 248 -27.44 -6.69 -6.02
N MET A 249 -27.92 -5.93 -5.02
CA MET A 249 -29.15 -6.20 -4.28
C MET A 249 -30.41 -5.75 -5.02
N TRP A 250 -30.41 -4.54 -5.57
CA TRP A 250 -31.60 -3.90 -6.13
C TRP A 250 -31.55 -3.74 -7.66
N GLY A 251 -30.44 -4.12 -8.29
CA GLY A 251 -30.24 -3.94 -9.72
C GLY A 251 -29.81 -2.51 -10.09
N ILE A 252 -29.50 -2.31 -11.37
CA ILE A 252 -28.90 -1.06 -11.86
C ILE A 252 -29.88 0.13 -11.89
N ASN A 253 -31.19 -0.14 -11.95
CA ASN A 253 -32.21 0.89 -12.15
C ASN A 253 -32.51 1.71 -10.90
N VAL A 254 -32.05 1.28 -9.72
CA VAL A 254 -32.37 1.94 -8.45
C VAL A 254 -31.46 3.13 -8.16
N MET A 255 -30.27 3.17 -8.76
CA MET A 255 -29.29 4.24 -8.52
C MET A 255 -29.23 5.21 -9.70
N SER A 256 -29.19 6.51 -9.41
CA SER A 256 -28.99 7.54 -10.42
C SER A 256 -27.67 7.32 -11.17
N PRO A 257 -27.64 7.43 -12.52
CA PRO A 257 -26.41 7.34 -13.31
C PRO A 257 -25.30 8.30 -12.82
N SER A 258 -25.69 9.47 -12.31
CA SER A 258 -24.76 10.46 -11.76
C SER A 258 -24.01 9.93 -10.53
N TYR A 259 -24.67 9.14 -9.69
CA TYR A 259 -24.03 8.52 -8.52
C TYR A 259 -23.03 7.45 -8.94
N GLY A 260 -23.37 6.61 -9.93
CA GLY A 260 -22.45 5.62 -10.48
C GLY A 260 -21.21 6.27 -11.10
N PHE A 261 -21.39 7.36 -11.85
CA PHE A 261 -20.29 8.16 -12.37
C PHE A 261 -19.40 8.71 -11.25
N LEU A 262 -19.99 9.34 -10.23
CA LEU A 262 -19.25 9.92 -9.11
C LEU A 262 -18.47 8.86 -8.33
N ALA A 263 -19.09 7.73 -7.99
CA ALA A 263 -18.45 6.63 -7.26
C ALA A 263 -17.25 6.06 -8.03
N TYR A 264 -17.40 5.88 -9.34
CA TYR A 264 -16.32 5.42 -10.20
C TYR A 264 -15.21 6.47 -10.34
N TRP A 265 -15.56 7.73 -10.50
CA TRP A 265 -14.62 8.84 -10.60
C TRP A 265 -13.77 8.97 -9.32
N ILE A 266 -14.40 8.95 -8.14
CA ILE A 266 -13.70 8.96 -6.84
C ILE A 266 -12.76 7.75 -6.73
N SER A 267 -13.21 6.56 -7.15
CA SER A 267 -12.37 5.36 -7.14
C SER A 267 -11.17 5.46 -8.08
N LEU A 268 -11.28 6.17 -9.21
CA LEU A 268 -10.14 6.42 -10.10
C LEU A 268 -9.15 7.42 -9.50
N CYS A 269 -9.65 8.48 -8.85
CA CYS A 269 -8.83 9.47 -8.14
C CYS A 269 -7.92 8.82 -7.10
N ASN A 270 -8.36 7.74 -6.43
CA ASN A 270 -7.56 6.98 -5.47
C ASN A 270 -6.16 6.58 -6.01
N THR A 271 -6.03 6.27 -7.30
CA THR A 271 -4.72 5.89 -7.87
C THR A 271 -3.76 7.08 -7.93
N PHE A 272 -4.28 8.24 -8.31
CA PHE A 272 -3.53 9.50 -8.32
C PHE A 272 -3.21 9.97 -6.91
N ASP A 273 -4.20 9.94 -6.02
CA ASP A 273 -4.10 10.40 -4.64
C ASP A 273 -3.06 9.60 -3.85
N ASN A 274 -2.96 8.27 -4.05
CA ASN A 274 -1.93 7.47 -3.41
C ASN A 274 -0.52 8.00 -3.70
N SER A 275 -0.24 8.38 -4.96
CA SER A 275 1.08 8.89 -5.36
C SER A 275 1.37 10.26 -4.74
N LEU A 276 0.36 11.11 -4.69
CA LEU A 276 0.44 12.41 -4.02
C LEU A 276 0.63 12.26 -2.50
N LEU A 277 -0.09 11.31 -1.86
CA LEU A 277 0.05 11.00 -0.45
C LEU A 277 1.45 10.46 -0.13
N TYR A 278 2.02 9.60 -0.98
CA TYR A 278 3.40 9.13 -0.81
C TYR A 278 4.38 10.30 -0.87
N LEU A 279 4.19 11.22 -1.83
CA LEU A 279 5.00 12.42 -1.93
C LEU A 279 4.85 13.30 -0.67
N ILE A 280 3.63 13.58 -0.21
CA ILE A 280 3.42 14.46 0.95
C ILE A 280 3.96 13.85 2.25
N LEU A 281 3.66 12.57 2.49
CA LEU A 281 3.89 11.91 3.78
C LEU A 281 5.35 11.45 3.96
N PHE A 282 6.04 11.02 2.90
CA PHE A 282 7.38 10.47 3.01
C PHE A 282 8.46 11.48 2.61
N ARG A 283 9.14 12.02 3.62
CA ARG A 283 10.27 12.95 3.43
C ARG A 283 11.43 12.36 2.62
N SER A 284 11.62 11.04 2.66
CA SER A 284 12.63 10.35 1.84
C SER A 284 12.30 10.41 0.36
N ILE A 285 11.03 10.19 0.00
CA ILE A 285 10.54 10.25 -1.39
C ILE A 285 10.67 11.69 -1.90
N ARG A 286 10.20 12.69 -1.13
CA ARG A 286 10.34 14.12 -1.52
C ARG A 286 11.76 14.52 -1.83
N ARG A 287 12.72 14.15 -0.97
CA ARG A 287 14.14 14.47 -1.18
C ARG A 287 14.63 13.89 -2.49
N LYS A 288 14.40 12.60 -2.74
CA LYS A 288 14.79 11.97 -4.00
C LYS A 288 14.11 12.58 -5.23
N THR A 289 12.82 12.89 -5.15
CA THR A 289 12.10 13.54 -6.25
C THR A 289 12.68 14.92 -6.53
N ALA A 290 13.01 15.70 -5.51
CA ALA A 290 13.69 16.98 -5.65
C ALA A 290 15.09 16.81 -6.27
N ASP A 291 15.87 15.82 -5.82
CA ASP A 291 17.20 15.53 -6.37
C ASP A 291 17.11 15.16 -7.86
N MET A 292 16.19 14.26 -8.25
CA MET A 292 15.98 13.90 -9.66
C MET A 292 15.51 15.09 -10.50
N LEU A 293 14.64 15.95 -9.95
CA LEU A 293 14.17 17.14 -10.64
C LEU A 293 15.31 18.14 -10.85
N ASN A 294 16.15 18.34 -9.84
CA ASN A 294 17.32 19.21 -9.94
C ASN A 294 18.32 18.71 -11.00
N GLU A 295 18.56 17.39 -11.07
CA GLU A 295 19.42 16.79 -12.10
C GLU A 295 18.82 16.93 -13.52
N LEU A 296 17.50 16.80 -13.66
CA LEU A 296 16.81 17.08 -14.93
C LEU A 296 16.94 18.54 -15.34
N VAL A 297 16.72 19.48 -14.41
CA VAL A 297 16.85 20.93 -14.67
C VAL A 297 18.29 21.27 -15.06
N LYS A 298 19.30 20.71 -14.38
CA LYS A 298 20.71 20.88 -14.76
C LYS A 298 20.97 20.34 -16.17
N SER A 299 20.48 19.15 -16.48
CA SER A 299 20.64 18.52 -17.79
C SER A 299 20.01 19.35 -18.92
N CYS A 300 18.88 20.01 -18.66
CA CYS A 300 18.23 20.90 -19.61
C CYS A 300 18.95 22.25 -19.78
N ARG A 301 19.65 22.76 -18.76
CA ARG A 301 20.43 24.00 -18.85
C ARG A 301 21.75 23.86 -19.62
N LEU A 302 22.27 22.65 -19.70
CA LEU A 302 23.52 22.34 -20.40
C LEU A 302 23.33 22.04 -21.89
N ARG A 303 22.08 21.93 -22.36
CA ARG A 303 21.72 21.80 -23.77
C ARG A 303 21.25 23.14 -24.31
#